data_AF-A0A7R9BYC3-F1
#
_entry.id   AF-A0A7R9BYC3-F1
#
_cell.length_a   1.000
_cell.length_b   1.000
_cell.length_c   1.000
_cell.angle_alpha   90.00
_cell.angle_beta   90.00
_cell.angle_gamma   90.00
#
_symmetry.space_group_name_H-M   'P 1'
#
loop_
_entity.id
_entity.type
_entity.pdbx_description
1 polymer ?
#
loop_
_entity_poly.entity_id
_entity_poly.type
_entity_poly.pdbx_seq_one_letter_code
_entity_poly.pdbx_strand_id
1 'polypeptide(L)' 'MGNETSMPMEMCSTFDADEIRRLGKRFRKLDLDNSGALSVEEFMSLPELQQNPLVQRVIDIFDADGNGEVDFK' A
#
# COMPACT_ATOMS: atom_id res chain seq x y z
N MET A 1 -28.92 7.10 -5.11
CA MET A 1 -27.78 7.12 -6.07
C MET A 1 -26.70 7.97 -5.44
N GLY A 2 -25.85 7.37 -4.62
CA GLY A 2 -24.76 8.06 -3.94
C GLY A 2 -23.59 8.17 -4.92
N ASN A 3 -23.25 9.39 -5.33
CA ASN A 3 -22.03 9.64 -6.08
C ASN A 3 -20.89 9.72 -5.08
N GLU A 4 -20.29 8.58 -4.78
CA GLU A 4 -19.02 8.48 -4.06
C GLU A 4 -17.96 9.12 -4.96
N THR A 5 -17.73 10.40 -4.75
CA THR A 5 -16.69 11.15 -5.44
C THR A 5 -15.35 10.72 -4.83
N SER A 6 -14.96 9.47 -5.10
CA SER A 6 -13.60 9.00 -4.89
C SER A 6 -12.74 9.81 -5.83
N MET A 7 -12.05 10.81 -5.28
CA MET A 7 -11.06 11.58 -6.04
C MET A 7 -10.16 10.59 -6.77
N PRO A 8 -10.03 10.67 -8.10
CA PRO A 8 -9.23 9.72 -8.83
C PRO A 8 -7.78 9.87 -8.36
N MET A 9 -7.21 8.77 -7.86
CA MET A 9 -5.78 8.58 -7.58
C MET A 9 -4.86 9.11 -8.69
N GLU A 10 -5.40 9.27 -9.89
CA GLU A 10 -4.77 9.82 -11.09
C GLU A 10 -4.27 11.27 -10.94
N MET A 11 -4.68 12.02 -9.91
CA MET A 11 -4.17 13.39 -9.69
C MET A 11 -2.91 13.48 -8.80
N CYS A 12 -2.53 12.41 -8.10
CA CYS A 12 -1.38 12.42 -7.18
C CYS A 12 -0.27 11.41 -7.53
N SER A 13 -0.43 10.65 -8.61
CA SER A 13 0.53 9.60 -8.97
C SER A 13 0.89 9.62 -10.45
N THR A 14 2.16 9.33 -10.77
CA THR A 14 2.67 9.22 -12.14
C THR A 14 2.27 7.89 -12.82
N PHE A 15 1.29 7.17 -12.27
CA PHE A 15 0.87 5.84 -12.70
C PHE A 15 -0.40 5.89 -13.54
N ASP A 16 -0.46 5.09 -14.61
CA ASP A 16 -1.69 4.92 -15.40
C ASP A 16 -2.71 4.02 -14.68
N ALA A 17 -3.98 4.08 -15.08
CA ALA A 17 -5.07 3.27 -14.52
C ALA A 17 -4.77 1.75 -14.46
N ASP A 18 -4.06 1.23 -15.47
CA ASP A 18 -3.62 -0.18 -15.50
C ASP A 18 -2.58 -0.51 -14.44
N GLU A 19 -1.66 0.41 -14.17
CA GLU A 19 -0.65 0.28 -13.13
C GLU A 19 -1.29 0.33 -11.75
N ILE A 20 -2.17 1.31 -11.51
CA ILE A 20 -2.95 1.42 -10.28
C ILE A 20 -3.72 0.13 -10.00
N ARG A 21 -4.37 -0.44 -11.03
CA ARG A 21 -5.09 -1.72 -10.91
C ARG A 21 -4.17 -2.89 -10.58
N ARG A 22 -2.96 -2.94 -11.16
CA ARG A 22 -1.97 -4.00 -10.86
C ARG A 22 -1.41 -3.85 -9.45
N LEU A 23 -1.13 -2.62 -9.01
CA LEU A 23 -0.69 -2.32 -7.65
C LEU A 23 -1.77 -2.75 -6.64
N GLY A 24 -3.03 -2.36 -6.85
CA GLY A 24 -4.14 -2.72 -5.96
C GLY A 24 -4.36 -4.23 -5.83
N LYS A 25 -4.16 -5.00 -6.90
CA LYS A 25 -4.21 -6.47 -6.84
C LYS A 25 -3.07 -7.07 -5.99
N ARG A 26 -1.88 -6.48 -6.06
CA ARG A 26 -0.74 -6.93 -5.25
C ARG A 26 -0.91 -6.53 -3.79
N PHE A 27 -1.38 -5.32 -3.55
CA PHE A 27 -1.68 -4.81 -2.22
C PHE A 27 -2.66 -5.71 -1.48
N ARG A 28 -3.82 -6.01 -2.07
CA ARG A 28 -4.80 -6.96 -1.50
C ARG A 28 -4.30 -8.39 -1.32
N LYS A 29 -3.23 -8.77 -2.02
CA LYS A 29 -2.63 -10.10 -1.86
C LYS A 29 -1.65 -10.15 -0.69
N LEU A 30 -1.10 -9.00 -0.32
CA LEU A 30 -0.24 -8.85 0.84
C LEU A 30 -1.03 -8.58 2.12
N ASP A 31 -2.19 -7.94 2.00
CA ASP A 31 -3.17 -7.71 3.08
C ASP A 31 -3.83 -9.06 3.45
N LEU A 32 -3.23 -9.75 4.41
CA LEU A 32 -3.61 -11.09 4.86
C LEU A 32 -4.83 -11.02 5.78
N ASP A 33 -4.96 -9.94 6.56
CA ASP A 33 -6.05 -9.75 7.51
C ASP A 33 -7.26 -9.02 6.92
N ASN A 34 -7.14 -8.49 5.69
CA ASN A 34 -8.16 -7.73 4.96
C ASN A 34 -8.54 -6.43 5.70
N SER A 35 -7.58 -5.83 6.41
CA SER A 35 -7.74 -4.53 7.08
C SER A 35 -7.89 -3.38 6.08
N GLY A 36 -7.36 -3.54 4.86
CA GLY A 36 -7.27 -2.49 3.86
C GLY A 36 -5.99 -1.65 3.95
N ALA A 37 -5.12 -1.96 4.91
CA ALA A 37 -3.77 -1.41 5.05
C ALA A 37 -2.74 -2.56 5.04
N LEU A 38 -1.45 -2.21 4.98
CA LEU A 38 -0.37 -3.18 5.10
C LEU A 38 0.46 -2.91 6.35
N SER A 39 0.45 -3.86 7.26
CA SER A 39 1.32 -3.87 8.44
C SER A 39 2.76 -4.25 8.08
N VAL A 40 3.72 -3.87 8.93
CA VAL A 40 5.15 -4.23 8.77
C VAL A 40 5.33 -5.75 8.62
N GLU A 41 4.57 -6.53 9.37
CA GLU A 41 4.62 -8.00 9.36
C GLU A 41 4.19 -8.58 7.99
N GLU A 42 3.22 -7.94 7.34
CA GLU A 42 2.73 -8.33 6.02
C GLU A 42 3.76 -8.01 4.93
N PHE A 43 4.45 -6.87 5.03
CA PHE A 43 5.60 -6.58 4.16
C PHE A 43 6.75 -7.58 4.37
N MET A 44 7.03 -7.97 5.62
CA MET A 44 8.09 -8.93 5.96
C MET A 44 7.72 -10.39 5.64
N SER A 45 6.48 -10.65 5.24
CA SER A 45 6.08 -11.95 4.69
C SER A 45 6.68 -12.21 3.31
N LEU A 46 7.16 -11.17 2.62
CA LEU A 46 7.93 -11.29 1.40
C LEU A 46 9.39 -11.66 1.71
N PRO A 47 9.85 -12.87 1.38
CA PRO A 47 11.22 -13.30 1.66
C PRO A 47 12.27 -12.39 0.99
N GLU A 48 11.92 -11.74 -0.12
CA GLU A 48 12.77 -10.78 -0.83
C GLU A 48 13.02 -9.49 -0.03
N LEU A 49 12.13 -9.16 0.92
CA LEU A 49 12.24 -7.95 1.74
C LEU A 49 12.89 -8.22 3.09
N GLN A 50 12.84 -9.45 3.60
CA GLN A 50 13.36 -9.81 4.93
C GLN A 50 14.84 -9.47 5.15
N GLN A 51 15.68 -9.56 4.12
CA GLN A 51 17.11 -9.26 4.23
C GLN A 51 17.47 -7.81 3.90
N ASN A 52 16.49 -6.97 3.56
CA ASN A 52 16.74 -5.60 3.17
C ASN A 52 16.62 -4.65 4.38
N PRO A 53 17.74 -4.09 4.88
CA PRO A 53 17.73 -3.23 6.07
C PRO A 53 17.01 -1.89 5.86
N LEU A 54 16.66 -1.54 4.62
CA LEU A 54 15.97 -0.28 4.29
C LEU A 54 14.45 -0.40 4.34
N VAL A 55 13.89 -1.62 4.42
CA VAL A 55 12.45 -1.83 4.35
C VAL A 55 11.71 -1.06 5.44
N GLN A 56 12.23 -1.10 6.67
CA GLN A 56 11.63 -0.35 7.77
C GLN A 56 11.59 1.16 7.50
N ARG A 57 12.65 1.73 6.90
CA ARG A 57 12.71 3.16 6.57
C ARG A 57 11.77 3.52 5.43
N VAL A 58 11.60 2.63 4.47
CA VAL A 58 10.65 2.82 3.38
C VAL A 58 9.23 2.82 3.93
N ILE A 59 8.88 1.86 4.79
CA ILE A 59 7.56 1.78 5.43
C ILE A 59 7.29 3.06 6.24
N ASP A 60 8.24 3.50 7.06
CA ASP A 60 8.14 4.73 7.87
C ASP A 60 7.94 6.01 7.02
N ILE A 61 8.48 6.04 5.79
CA ILE A 61 8.26 7.15 4.86
C ILE A 61 6.85 7.11 4.25
N PHE A 62 6.28 5.91 4.07
CA PHE A 62 4.94 5.74 3.50
C PHE A 62 3.82 5.82 4.55
N ASP A 63 4.13 5.51 5.80
CA ASP A 63 3.24 5.70 6.95
C ASP A 63 3.16 7.20 7.31
N ALA A 64 2.21 7.90 6.69
CA ALA A 64 2.07 9.35 6.81
C ALA A 64 1.50 9.79 8.17
N ASP A 65 0.73 8.93 8.84
CA ASP A 65 0.10 9.23 10.13
C ASP A 65 0.80 8.60 11.34
N GLY A 66 1.74 7.69 11.11
CA GLY A 66 2.58 7.07 12.14
C GLY A 66 1.88 5.95 12.90
N ASN A 67 0.85 5.32 12.32
CA ASN A 67 0.13 4.20 12.96
C ASN A 67 0.86 2.84 12.81
N GLY A 68 1.94 2.79 12.02
CA GLY A 68 2.69 1.58 11.73
C GLY A 68 2.12 0.76 10.58
N GLU A 69 1.15 1.29 9.84
CA GLU A 69 0.48 0.65 8.71
C GLU A 69 0.57 1.54 7.47
N VAL A 70 0.54 0.94 6.28
CA VAL A 70 0.57 1.68 5.02
C VAL A 70 -0.73 1.45 4.27
N ASP A 71 -1.52 2.50 4.11
CA ASP A 71 -2.73 2.48 3.28
C ASP A 71 -2.40 2.46 1.78
N PHE A 72 -3.36 2.00 0.97
CA PHE A 72 -3.20 2.03 -0.48
C PHE A 72 -3.31 3.47 -1.06
N LYS A 73 -3.86 4.42 -0.31
CA LYS A 73 -4.48 5.65 -0.84
C LYS A 73 -3.54 6.84 -1.02
#